data_AF-A0A7J3KAE4-F1
#
_entry.id   AF-A0A7J3KAE4-F1
#
_cell.length_a   1.000
_cell.length_b   1.000
_cell.length_c   1.000
_cell.angle_alpha   90.00
_cell.angle_beta   90.00
_cell.angle_gamma   90.00
#
_symmetry.space_group_name_H-M   'P 1'
#
loop_
_entity.id
_entity.type
_entity.pdbx_description
1 polymer ?
#
loop_
_entity_poly.entity_id
_entity_poly.type
_entity_poly.pdbx_seq_one_letter_code
_entity_poly.pdbx_strand_id
1 'polypeptide(L)' 'MEISAIVYRKGKKRAGKGFSKEELKAVGLSIKEALALKIPVDP' A
#
# COMPACT_ATOMS: atom_id res chain seq x y z
N MET A 1 13.50 -6.38 1.29
CA MET A 1 12.29 -6.78 0.53
C MET A 1 11.44 -5.52 0.40
N GLU A 2 11.31 -4.98 -0.80
CA GLU A 2 10.61 -3.70 -1.02
C GLU A 2 9.21 -4.02 -1.54
N ILE A 3 8.21 -3.89 -0.66
CA ILE A 3 6.80 -4.07 -1.01
C ILE A 3 6.30 -2.78 -1.63
N SER A 4 5.59 -2.87 -2.76
CA SER A 4 4.98 -1.73 -3.45
C SER A 4 3.52 -2.03 -3.77
N ALA A 5 2.67 -1.00 -3.71
CA ALA A 5 1.28 -1.12 -4.12
C ALA A 5 1.20 -1.26 -5.65
N ILE A 6 0.30 -2.12 -6.15
CA ILE A 6 0.08 -2.27 -7.59
C ILE A 6 -1.10 -1.40 -7.99
N VAL A 7 -0.87 -0.43 -8.87
CA VAL A 7 -1.92 0.42 -9.44
C VAL A 7 -2.07 0.17 -10.93
N TYR A 8 -3.29 0.30 -11.42
CA TYR A 8 -3.61 0.16 -12.84
C TYR A 8 -3.93 1.52 -13.43
N ARG A 9 -3.20 1.92 -14.48
CA ARG A 9 -3.51 3.14 -15.26
C ARG A 9 -3.47 2.82 -16.74
N LYS A 10 -4.58 3.10 -17.45
CA LYS A 10 -4.72 2.80 -18.89
C LYS A 10 -4.36 1.33 -19.22
N GLY A 11 -4.82 0.39 -18.40
CA GLY A 11 -4.55 -1.05 -18.56
C GLY A 11 -3.12 -1.50 -18.24
N LYS A 12 -2.21 -0.63 -17.80
CA LYS A 12 -0.85 -0.99 -17.40
C LYS A 12 -0.69 -1.03 -15.89
N LYS A 13 -0.04 -2.09 -15.39
CA LYS A 13 0.39 -2.24 -13.99
C LYS A 13 1.56 -1.30 -13.71
N ARG A 14 1.54 -0.62 -12.56
CA ARG A 14 2.61 0.28 -12.09
C ARG A 14 2.78 0.14 -10.57
N ALA A 15 3.97 0.46 -10.08
CA ALA A 15 4.18 0.69 -8.67
C ALA A 15 3.51 1.99 -8.25
N GLY A 16 2.61 1.92 -7.27
CA GLY A 16 1.95 3.04 -6.62
C GLY A 16 2.80 3.65 -5.53
N LYS A 17 2.39 4.84 -5.07
CA LYS A 17 3.03 5.51 -3.93
C LYS A 17 2.92 4.70 -2.64
N GLY A 18 1.80 4.02 -2.42
CA GLY A 18 1.54 3.23 -1.22
C GLY A 18 0.16 2.60 -1.24
N PHE A 19 -0.12 1.80 -0.22
CA PHE A 19 -1.44 1.21 0.03
C PHE A 19 -2.36 2.25 0.64
N SER A 20 -3.65 2.17 0.29
CA SER A 20 -4.67 3.02 0.89
C SER A 20 -4.99 2.60 2.33
N LYS A 21 -5.55 3.51 3.12
CA LYS A 21 -6.06 3.19 4.47
C LYS A 21 -7.09 2.07 4.47
N GLU A 22 -7.91 1.98 3.42
CA GLU A 22 -8.95 0.95 3.28
C GLU A 22 -8.34 -0.42 3.04
N GLU A 23 -7.30 -0.51 2.20
CA GLU A 23 -6.55 -1.75 1.95
C GLU A 23 -5.87 -2.26 3.21
N LEU A 24 -5.24 -1.36 3.99
CA LEU A 24 -4.65 -1.70 5.28
C LEU A 24 -5.71 -2.18 6.29
N LYS A 25 -6.86 -1.51 6.35
CA LYS A 25 -7.97 -1.90 7.22
C LYS A 25 -8.56 -3.25 6.84
N ALA A 26 -8.67 -3.55 5.54
CA ALA A 26 -9.16 -4.84 5.05
C ALA A 26 -8.29 -6.02 5.50
N VAL A 27 -6.99 -5.80 5.68
CA VAL A 27 -6.05 -6.80 6.21
C VAL A 27 -5.82 -6.68 7.73
N GLY A 28 -6.58 -5.82 8.41
CA GLY A 28 -6.48 -5.61 9.86
C GLY A 28 -5.23 -4.87 10.32
N LEU A 29 -4.48 -4.23 9.41
CA LEU A 29 -3.31 -3.43 9.75
C LEU A 29 -3.71 -1.99 10.04
N SER A 30 -3.19 -1.46 11.15
CA SER A 30 -3.17 -0.02 11.39
C SER A 30 -2.04 0.66 10.59
N ILE A 31 -2.18 1.96 10.32
CA ILE A 31 -1.14 2.76 9.65
C ILE A 31 0.21 2.66 10.39
N LYS A 32 0.17 2.62 11.72
CA LYS A 32 1.37 2.52 12.56
C LYS A 32 2.09 1.19 12.36
N GLU A 33 1.34 0.08 12.33
CA GLU A 33 1.91 -1.25 12.08
C GLU A 33 2.43 -1.37 10.65
N ALA A 34 1.72 -0.82 9.67
CA ALA A 34 2.16 -0.78 8.28
C ALA A 34 3.50 -0.03 8.14
N LEU A 35 3.64 1.13 8.78
CA LEU A 35 4.90 1.89 8.79
C LEU A 35 6.03 1.14 9.51
N ALA A 36 5.74 0.46 10.63
CA ALA A 36 6.72 -0.37 11.34
C ALA A 36 7.21 -1.54 10.47
N LEU A 37 6.33 -2.10 9.64
CA LEU A 37 6.62 -3.15 8.66
C LEU A 37 7.25 -2.63 7.35
N LYS A 38 7.55 -1.32 7.27
CA LYS A 38 8.07 -0.65 6.05
C LYS A 38 7.15 -0.80 4.84
N ILE A 39 5.84 -0.90 5.07
CA ILE A 39 4.83 -0.89 4.03
C ILE A 39 4.56 0.57 3.65
N PRO A 40 4.69 0.94 2.36
CA PRO A 40 4.41 2.31 1.92
C PRO A 40 2.90 2.57 2.03
N VAL A 41 2.52 3.65 2.70
CA VAL A 41 1.11 4.05 2.91
C VAL A 41 0.86 5.36 2.17
N ASP A 42 -0.22 5.42 1.40
CA ASP A 42 -0.71 6.68 0.80
C ASP A 42 -1.72 7.32 1.78
N PRO A 43 -1.53 8.61 2.17
CA PRO A 43 -2.38 9.31 3.12
C PRO A 43 -3.87 9.39 2.76
#